data_AF-A0AAV6KQ32-F1
#
_entry.id   AF-A0AAV6KQ32-F1
#
_cell.length_a   1.000
_cell.length_b   1.000
_cell.length_c   1.000
_cell.angle_alpha   90.00
_cell.angle_beta   90.00
_cell.angle_gamma   90.00
#
_symmetry.space_group_name_H-M   'P 1'
#
loop_
_entity.id
_entity.type
_entity.pdbx_description
1 polymer ?
#
loop_
_entity_poly.entity_id
_entity_poly.type
_entity_poly.pdbx_seq_one_letter_code
_entity_poly.pdbx_strand_id
1 'polypeptide(L)'
;MEDGGHIIQMPRVKLGSQGLEVSRLGLGCAGLSGYYNDPLSHEAGCSVIREAFRNGVTFFDTSDIYGENHDNEILLSKALKELPRAKVQLATKFGIMSLEGGKHAVFP
;
A
#
# COMPACT_ATOMS: atom_id res chain seq x y z
N MET A 1 23.91 -12.51 -17.14
CA MET A 1 24.46 -12.71 -15.78
C MET A 1 23.25 -12.81 -14.88
N GLU A 2 22.82 -14.03 -14.59
CA GLU A 2 21.70 -14.29 -13.68
C GLU A 2 22.24 -14.20 -12.26
N ASP A 3 21.83 -13.17 -11.53
CA ASP A 3 22.11 -13.07 -10.11
C ASP A 3 21.20 -14.07 -9.39
N GLY A 4 21.80 -15.19 -8.96
CA GLY A 4 21.16 -16.27 -8.21
C GLY A 4 20.83 -15.88 -6.77
N GLY A 5 20.29 -14.67 -6.57
CA GLY A 5 19.76 -14.23 -5.29
C GLY A 5 18.67 -15.20 -4.83
N HIS A 6 18.78 -15.69 -3.60
CA HIS A 6 17.78 -16.55 -3.00
C HIS A 6 16.39 -15.90 -3.14
N ILE A 7 15.57 -16.43 -4.05
CA ILE A 7 14.16 -16.07 -4.12
C ILE A 7 13.51 -16.66 -2.86
N ILE A 8 13.44 -15.85 -1.80
CA ILE A 8 12.62 -16.20 -0.65
C ILE A 8 11.18 -16.22 -1.15
N GLN A 9 10.62 -17.42 -1.31
CA GLN A 9 9.23 -17.57 -1.65
C GLN A 9 8.40 -16.93 -0.53
N MET A 10 7.73 -15.80 -0.82
CA MET A 10 6.91 -15.08 0.15
C MET A 10 5.83 -16.01 0.72
N PRO A 11 5.87 -16.36 2.02
CA PRO A 11 4.82 -17.18 2.62
C PRO A 11 3.49 -16.45 2.54
N ARG A 12 2.39 -17.20 2.46
CA ARG A 12 1.04 -16.66 2.50
C ARG A 12 0.32 -17.11 3.76
N VAL A 13 -0.60 -16.30 4.25
CA VAL A 13 -1.39 -16.58 5.45
C VAL A 13 -2.86 -16.23 5.24
N LYS A 14 -3.74 -17.02 5.86
CA LYS A 14 -5.16 -16.66 5.97
C LYS A 14 -5.31 -15.52 6.96
N LEU A 15 -5.97 -14.44 6.54
CA LEU A 15 -6.29 -13.30 7.39
C LEU A 15 -7.75 -13.42 7.83
N GLY A 16 -7.93 -13.83 9.09
CA GLY A 16 -9.25 -14.18 9.63
C GLY A 16 -9.76 -15.54 9.14
N SER A 17 -11.06 -15.79 9.31
CA SER A 17 -11.71 -17.07 9.02
C SER A 17 -12.55 -17.08 7.73
N GLN A 18 -12.66 -15.95 7.03
CA GLN A 18 -13.56 -15.76 5.89
C GLN A 18 -12.93 -16.09 4.53
N GLY A 19 -11.72 -16.66 4.53
CA GLY A 19 -11.04 -17.12 3.31
C GLY A 19 -10.14 -16.10 2.62
N LEU A 20 -9.98 -14.89 3.17
CA LEU A 20 -8.98 -13.94 2.68
C LEU A 20 -7.57 -14.49 2.91
N GLU A 21 -6.76 -14.51 1.87
CA GLU A 21 -5.35 -14.94 1.94
C GLU A 21 -4.44 -13.82 1.42
N VAL A 22 -3.40 -13.52 2.17
CA VAL A 22 -2.46 -12.41 1.92
C VAL A 22 -1.01 -12.90 1.96
N SER A 23 -0.08 -12.12 1.41
CA SER A 23 1.33 -12.30 1.71
C SER A 23 1.58 -12.11 3.22
N ARG A 24 2.49 -12.91 3.80
CA ARG A 24 2.82 -12.86 5.24
C ARG A 24 3.32 -11.48 5.65
N LEU A 25 4.01 -10.80 4.74
CA LEU A 25 4.40 -9.40 4.85
C LEU A 25 3.49 -8.55 3.95
N GLY A 26 2.95 -7.45 4.49
CA GLY A 26 2.24 -6.43 3.73
C GLY A 26 3.06 -5.14 3.62
N LEU A 27 2.69 -4.26 2.69
CA LEU A 27 3.25 -2.92 2.54
C LEU A 27 2.25 -1.87 3.01
N GLY A 28 2.61 -1.11 4.05
CA GLY A 28 1.90 0.10 4.45
C GLY A 28 2.32 1.28 3.58
N CYS A 29 1.38 1.88 2.85
CA CYS A 29 1.67 2.90 1.85
C CYS A 29 1.71 4.33 2.40
N ALA A 30 1.36 4.57 3.67
CA ALA A 30 1.27 5.91 4.27
C ALA A 30 2.54 6.77 4.07
N GLY A 31 3.72 6.14 4.19
CA GLY A 31 5.00 6.83 4.02
C GLY A 31 5.30 7.28 2.58
N LEU A 32 4.58 6.78 1.58
CA LEU A 32 4.81 7.12 0.17
C LEU A 32 4.27 8.51 -0.20
N SER A 33 3.24 8.98 0.50
CA SER A 33 2.57 10.27 0.25
C SER A 33 2.73 11.25 1.41
N GLY A 34 3.79 11.10 2.19
CA GLY A 34 4.22 12.13 3.13
C GLY A 34 3.56 12.11 4.51
N TYR A 35 2.94 11.00 4.91
CA TYR A 35 2.30 10.92 6.23
C TYR A 35 3.32 10.87 7.40
N TYR A 36 4.52 10.34 7.14
CA TYR A 36 5.59 10.22 8.15
C TYR A 36 6.92 10.89 7.74
N ASN A 37 7.09 11.20 6.46
CA ASN A 37 8.33 11.72 5.87
C ASN A 37 7.97 12.69 4.73
N ASP A 38 8.94 13.18 3.96
CA ASP A 38 8.63 13.88 2.71
C ASP A 38 7.94 12.93 1.71
N PRO A 39 6.92 13.40 0.96
CA PRO A 39 6.25 12.59 -0.03
C PRO A 39 7.20 12.21 -1.18
N LEU A 40 7.05 10.99 -1.69
CA LEU A 40 7.73 10.58 -2.91
C LEU A 40 6.99 11.14 -4.13
N SER A 41 7.72 11.28 -5.24
CA SER A 41 7.05 11.40 -6.54
C SER A 41 6.20 10.16 -6.82
N HIS A 42 5.12 10.31 -7.58
CA HIS A 42 4.27 9.18 -7.96
C HIS A 42 5.06 8.09 -8.70
N GLU A 43 6.04 8.48 -9.52
CA GLU A 43 6.91 7.54 -10.22
C GLU A 43 7.74 6.70 -9.24
N ALA A 44 8.37 7.33 -8.25
CA ALA A 44 9.16 6.65 -7.23
C ALA A 44 8.28 5.76 -6.35
N GLY A 45 7.12 6.25 -5.91
CA GLY A 45 6.15 5.47 -5.14
C GLY A 45 5.63 4.25 -5.91
N CYS A 46 5.27 4.41 -7.18
CA CYS A 46 4.91 3.29 -8.06
C CYS A 46 6.06 2.28 -8.18
N SER A 47 7.30 2.74 -8.27
CA SER A 47 8.47 1.87 -8.31
C SER A 47 8.59 1.01 -7.05
N VAL A 48 8.43 1.60 -5.86
CA VAL A 48 8.43 0.88 -4.58
C VAL A 48 7.33 -0.19 -4.54
N ILE A 49 6.11 0.15 -4.96
CA ILE A 49 4.98 -0.80 -4.97
C ILE A 49 5.24 -1.96 -5.94
N ARG A 50 5.76 -1.68 -7.15
CA ARG A 50 6.11 -2.72 -8.13
C ARG A 50 7.21 -3.63 -7.61
N GLU A 51 8.22 -3.07 -6.95
CA GLU A 51 9.33 -3.84 -6.39
C GLU A 51 8.87 -4.72 -5.22
N ALA A 52 8.01 -4.19 -4.34
CA ALA A 52 7.39 -5.00 -3.29
C ALA A 52 6.60 -6.17 -3.89
N PHE A 53 5.83 -5.93 -4.96
CA PHE A 53 5.11 -6.99 -5.66
C PHE A 53 6.03 -8.03 -6.32
N ARG A 54 7.14 -7.59 -6.93
CA ARG A 54 8.18 -8.49 -7.48
C ARG A 54 8.81 -9.39 -6.42
N ASN A 55 8.95 -8.87 -5.19
CA ASN A 55 9.41 -9.63 -4.03
C ASN A 55 8.29 -10.43 -3.33
N GLY A 56 7.12 -10.55 -3.95
CA GLY A 56 6.02 -11.41 -3.51
C GLY A 56 5.02 -10.78 -2.55
N VAL A 57 5.15 -9.48 -2.21
CA VAL A 57 4.13 -8.77 -1.43
C VAL A 57 2.88 -8.59 -2.28
N THR A 58 1.76 -9.10 -1.80
CA THR A 58 0.46 -8.94 -2.47
C THR A 58 -0.57 -8.18 -1.65
N PHE A 59 -0.24 -7.83 -0.40
CA PHE A 59 -1.12 -7.12 0.51
C PHE A 59 -0.65 -5.69 0.73
N PHE A 60 -1.44 -4.73 0.26
CA PHE A 60 -1.16 -3.30 0.33
C PHE A 60 -2.20 -2.59 1.19
N ASP A 61 -1.72 -1.74 2.08
CA ASP A 61 -2.52 -0.97 3.03
C ASP A 61 -2.43 0.53 2.71
N THR A 62 -3.58 1.20 2.70
CA THR A 62 -3.72 2.65 2.50
C THR A 62 -4.85 3.21 3.39
N SER A 63 -5.16 4.50 3.26
CA SER A 63 -6.28 5.19 3.92
C SER A 63 -6.62 6.44 3.12
N ASP A 64 -7.89 6.83 3.18
CA ASP A 64 -8.39 8.12 2.69
C ASP A 64 -7.58 9.34 3.18
N ILE A 65 -7.02 9.29 4.39
CA ILE A 65 -6.28 10.38 5.04
C ILE A 65 -4.77 10.38 4.80
N TYR A 66 -4.24 9.38 4.11
CA TYR A 66 -2.80 9.34 3.83
C TYR A 66 -2.49 10.28 2.65
N GLY A 67 -1.63 11.27 2.92
CA GLY A 67 -1.32 12.34 1.99
C GLY A 67 -2.43 13.39 1.86
N GLU A 68 -2.13 14.49 1.18
CA GLU A 68 -3.10 15.55 0.94
C GLU A 68 -4.08 15.15 -0.17
N ASN A 69 -5.36 15.49 -0.03
CA ASN A 69 -6.37 15.27 -1.06
C ASN A 69 -6.41 13.83 -1.62
N HIS A 70 -6.30 12.83 -0.73
CA HIS A 70 -6.32 11.40 -1.06
C HIS A 70 -5.14 10.93 -1.95
N ASP A 71 -4.03 11.67 -1.94
CA ASP A 71 -2.88 11.42 -2.81
C ASP A 71 -2.37 9.97 -2.74
N ASN A 72 -2.40 9.34 -1.55
CA ASN A 72 -1.89 7.98 -1.41
C ASN A 72 -2.73 6.93 -2.15
N GLU A 73 -4.05 7.04 -2.10
CA GLU A 73 -4.94 6.14 -2.86
C GLU A 73 -4.80 6.38 -4.37
N ILE A 74 -4.60 7.64 -4.78
CA ILE A 74 -4.35 8.00 -6.18
C ILE A 74 -3.02 7.40 -6.66
N LEU A 75 -1.93 7.57 -5.91
CA LEU A 75 -0.62 6.98 -6.20
C LEU A 75 -0.72 5.46 -6.30
N LEU A 76 -1.34 4.80 -5.32
CA LEU A 76 -1.51 3.36 -5.32
C LEU A 76 -2.35 2.89 -6.52
N SER A 77 -3.39 3.63 -6.90
CA SER A 77 -4.21 3.30 -8.09
C SER A 77 -3.39 3.27 -9.38
N LYS A 78 -2.41 4.18 -9.53
CA LYS A 78 -1.51 4.23 -10.70
C LYS A 78 -0.63 2.98 -10.74
N ALA A 79 -0.03 2.60 -9.61
CA ALA A 79 0.78 1.39 -9.52
C ALA A 79 -0.05 0.12 -9.78
N LEU A 80 -1.25 0.01 -9.21
CA LEU A 80 -2.09 -1.18 -9.35
C LEU A 80 -2.62 -1.42 -10.77
N LYS A 81 -2.74 -0.38 -11.60
CA LYS A 81 -3.10 -0.51 -13.03
C LYS A 81 -2.03 -1.28 -13.82
N GLU A 82 -0.78 -1.27 -13.36
CA GLU A 82 0.35 -1.95 -14.01
C GLU A 82 0.59 -3.36 -13.44
N LEU A 83 -0.16 -3.76 -12.41
CA LEU A 83 -0.03 -5.06 -11.73
C LEU A 83 -1.21 -5.98 -12.07
N PRO A 84 -1.04 -7.31 -11.97
CA PRO A 84 -2.16 -8.24 -12.10
C PRO A 84 -3.11 -8.08 -10.90
N ARG A 85 -4.10 -7.18 -11.03
CA ARG A 85 -5.03 -6.77 -9.96
C ARG A 85 -5.67 -7.93 -9.18
N ALA A 86 -5.97 -9.04 -9.85
CA ALA A 86 -6.56 -10.23 -9.23
C ALA A 86 -5.65 -10.90 -8.18
N LYS A 87 -4.33 -10.67 -8.24
CA LYS A 87 -3.37 -11.19 -7.26
C LYS A 87 -3.23 -10.30 -6.03
N VAL A 88 -3.77 -9.07 -6.06
CA VAL A 88 -3.57 -8.05 -5.03
C VAL A 88 -4.74 -8.00 -4.05
N GLN A 89 -4.41 -7.98 -2.76
CA GLN A 89 -5.31 -7.67 -1.66
C GLN A 89 -5.06 -6.20 -1.27
N LEU A 90 -6.11 -5.38 -1.31
CA LEU A 90 -6.04 -3.96 -1.00
C LEU A 90 -6.89 -3.69 0.24
N ALA A 91 -6.28 -3.12 1.28
CA ALA A 91 -6.96 -2.62 2.45
C ALA A 91 -6.92 -1.09 2.45
N THR A 92 -8.08 -0.46 2.53
CA THR A 92 -8.22 0.97 2.83
C THR A 92 -9.01 1.16 4.11
N LYS A 93 -9.02 2.38 4.64
CA LYS A 93 -9.64 2.75 5.91
C LYS A 93 -10.38 4.07 5.73
N PHE A 94 -11.37 4.29 6.58
CA PHE A 94 -12.11 5.53 6.70
C PHE A 94 -12.40 5.79 8.19
N GLY A 95 -12.91 6.98 8.49
CA GLY A 95 -13.43 7.33 9.82
C GLY A 95 -12.67 8.45 10.51
N ILE A 96 -11.56 8.93 9.94
CA ILE A 96 -10.87 10.14 10.40
C ILE A 96 -11.08 11.24 9.35
N MET A 97 -11.44 12.44 9.80
CA MET A 97 -11.53 13.64 8.97
C MET A 97 -10.36 14.58 9.25
N SER A 98 -9.73 15.05 8.18
CA SER A 98 -8.80 16.19 8.24
C SER A 98 -9.60 17.49 8.34
N LEU A 99 -9.34 18.24 9.40
CA LEU A 99 -9.89 19.57 9.65
C LEU A 99 -8.83 20.63 9.37
N GLU A 100 -9.27 21.89 9.27
CA GLU A 100 -8.35 23.01 9.14
C GLU A 100 -7.32 23.06 10.27
N GLY A 101 -6.10 23.47 9.92
CA GLY A 101 -4.98 23.60 10.87
C GLY A 101 -4.35 22.27 11.30
N GLY A 102 -4.47 21.21 10.47
CA GLY A 102 -3.83 19.91 10.74
C GLY A 102 -4.47 19.11 11.88
N LYS A 103 -5.70 19.48 12.25
CA LYS A 103 -6.47 18.77 13.28
C LYS A 103 -7.17 17.57 12.65
N HIS A 104 -7.33 16.51 13.45
CA HIS A 104 -8.02 15.29 13.05
C HIS A 104 -9.21 15.06 13.98
N ALA A 105 -10.35 14.65 13.42
CA ALA A 105 -11.52 14.22 14.17
C ALA A 105 -11.96 12.84 13.70
N VAL A 106 -12.57 12.05 14.59
CA VAL A 106 -13.23 10.80 14.21
C VAL A 106 -14.67 11.12 13.82
N PHE A 107 -15.19 10.50 12.76
CA PHE A 107 -16.62 10.56 12.45
C PHE A 107 -17.44 10.11 13.68
N PRO A 108 -18.54 10.81 14.02
CA PRO A 108 -19.44 10.38 15.09
C PRO A 108 -20.09 9.02 14.80
#